data_AF-A0A9Q0PFL8-F1
#
_entry.id   AF-A0A9Q0PFL8-F1
#
_cell.length_a   1.000
_cell.length_b   1.000
_cell.length_c   1.000
_cell.angle_alpha   90.00
_cell.angle_beta   90.00
_cell.angle_gamma   90.00
#
_symmetry.space_group_name_H-M   'P 1'
#
loop_
_entity.id
_entity.type
_entity.pdbx_description
1 polymer ?
#
loop_
_entity_poly.entity_id
_entity_poly.type
_entity_poly.pdbx_seq_one_letter_code
_entity_poly.pdbx_strand_id
1 'polypeptide(L)'
;MGSFMAAWKDGEEREKAIESAQESFAFLEKLIQGKKYFSGEDEIGYLDLALGWIPLCLDIMEEVGGMKLVDAEKFPSLLEWAHNFAEIPLIKERFPPRNALANYFHKIVGLKRSKK
;
A
#
# COMPACT_ATOMS: atom_id res chain seq x y z
N MET A 1 -9.12 3.31 3.08
CA MET A 1 -8.93 2.09 3.93
C MET A 1 -9.40 0.80 3.26
N GLY A 2 -9.84 0.82 1.99
CA GLY A 2 -10.25 -0.39 1.24
C GLY A 2 -9.19 -1.49 1.25
N SER A 3 -7.91 -1.14 1.13
CA SER A 3 -6.79 -2.11 1.13
C SER A 3 -6.73 -2.95 2.41
N PHE A 4 -6.90 -2.32 3.58
CA PHE A 4 -6.90 -3.06 4.85
C PHE A 4 -8.20 -3.85 5.05
N MET A 5 -9.35 -3.31 4.63
CA MET A 5 -10.64 -4.03 4.70
C MET A 5 -10.64 -5.29 3.84
N ALA A 6 -10.09 -5.19 2.63
CA ALA A 6 -9.99 -6.31 1.69
C ALA A 6 -9.18 -7.49 2.25
N ALA A 7 -8.25 -7.25 3.17
CA ALA A 7 -7.43 -8.31 3.76
C ALA A 7 -8.21 -9.25 4.71
N TRP A 8 -9.30 -8.81 5.35
CA TRP A 8 -10.01 -9.60 6.37
C TRP A 8 -11.51 -9.78 6.12
N LYS A 9 -12.11 -9.11 5.14
CA LYS A 9 -13.48 -9.34 4.69
C LYS A 9 -13.58 -10.56 3.75
N ASP A 10 -14.80 -11.04 3.52
CA ASP A 10 -15.09 -12.17 2.61
C ASP A 10 -16.26 -11.81 1.68
N GLY A 11 -16.40 -12.55 0.58
CA GLY A 11 -17.50 -12.40 -0.38
C GLY A 11 -17.60 -10.99 -0.98
N GLU A 12 -18.83 -10.52 -1.17
CA GLU A 12 -19.12 -9.23 -1.82
C GLU A 12 -18.47 -8.03 -1.09
N GLU A 13 -18.36 -8.06 0.23
CA GLU A 13 -17.69 -6.98 0.98
C GLU A 13 -16.19 -6.90 0.67
N ARG A 14 -15.55 -8.05 0.40
CA ARG A 14 -14.15 -8.10 0.01
C ARG A 14 -13.96 -7.56 -1.40
N GLU A 15 -14.82 -7.95 -2.33
CA GLU A 15 -14.78 -7.48 -3.72
C GLU A 15 -14.91 -5.95 -3.79
N LYS A 16 -15.92 -5.38 -3.11
CA LYS A 16 -16.10 -3.92 -3.01
C LYS A 16 -14.90 -3.21 -2.39
N ALA A 17 -14.27 -3.83 -1.38
CA ALA A 17 -13.09 -3.25 -0.74
C ALA A 17 -11.86 -3.27 -1.66
N ILE A 18 -11.70 -4.31 -2.49
CA ILE A 18 -10.65 -4.41 -3.52
C ILE A 18 -10.88 -3.34 -4.59
N GLU A 19 -12.10 -3.22 -5.12
CA GLU A 19 -12.45 -2.22 -6.14
C GLU A 19 -12.18 -0.80 -5.62
N SER A 20 -12.68 -0.46 -4.44
CA SER A 20 -12.44 0.84 -3.81
C SER A 20 -10.95 1.16 -3.60
N ALA A 21 -10.14 0.14 -3.26
CA ALA A 21 -8.69 0.31 -3.14
C ALA A 21 -8.04 0.56 -4.51
N GLN A 22 -8.43 -0.21 -5.53
CA GLN A 22 -7.92 -0.07 -6.89
C GLN A 22 -8.30 1.27 -7.53
N GLU A 23 -9.51 1.78 -7.29
CA GLU A 23 -9.92 3.13 -7.71
C GLU A 23 -9.05 4.21 -7.07
N SER A 24 -8.76 4.08 -5.77
CA SER A 24 -7.87 4.99 -5.06
C SER A 24 -6.45 4.97 -5.63
N PHE A 25 -5.92 3.78 -5.93
CA PHE A 25 -4.59 3.64 -6.54
C PHE A 25 -4.56 4.15 -7.98
N ALA A 26 -5.62 3.97 -8.76
CA ALA A 26 -5.73 4.53 -10.11
C ALA A 26 -5.76 6.06 -10.10
N PHE A 27 -6.36 6.67 -9.07
CA PHE A 27 -6.29 8.12 -8.88
C PHE A 27 -4.87 8.58 -8.53
N LEU A 28 -4.19 7.87 -7.63
CA LEU A 28 -2.81 8.19 -7.24
C LEU A 28 -1.83 8.02 -8.41
N GLU A 29 -1.97 6.98 -9.22
CA GLU A 29 -1.18 6.75 -10.44
C GLU A 29 -1.24 7.96 -11.37
N LYS A 30 -2.45 8.48 -11.65
CA LYS A 30 -2.62 9.68 -12.48
C LYS A 30 -1.99 10.91 -11.85
N LEU A 31 -2.04 11.02 -10.52
CA LEU A 31 -1.51 12.18 -9.79
C LEU A 31 0.02 12.23 -9.78
N ILE A 32 0.68 11.07 -9.70
CA ILE A 32 2.14 10.93 -9.67
C ILE A 32 2.76 10.82 -11.07
N GLN A 33 1.97 10.53 -12.11
CA GLN A 33 2.46 10.38 -13.48
C GLN A 33 3.36 11.55 -13.91
N GLY A 34 4.59 11.24 -14.34
CA GLY A 34 5.59 12.23 -14.76
C GLY A 34 6.29 12.96 -13.62
N LYS A 35 6.10 12.54 -12.36
CA LYS A 35 6.74 13.13 -11.18
C LYS A 35 7.50 12.06 -10.40
N LYS A 36 8.64 12.46 -9.82
CA LYS A 36 9.42 11.59 -8.93
C LYS A 36 8.75 11.44 -7.57
N TYR A 37 8.18 12.53 -7.04
CA TYR A 37 7.49 12.62 -5.76
C TYR A 37 6.16 13.37 -5.90
N PHE A 38 5.22 13.13 -4.99
CA PHE A 38 3.91 13.77 -4.99
C PHE A 38 3.98 15.28 -4.69
N SER A 39 5.06 15.75 -4.08
CA SER A 39 5.39 17.18 -3.98
C SER A 39 5.40 17.89 -5.33
N GLY A 40 5.75 17.18 -6.42
CA GLY A 40 6.05 17.78 -7.72
C GLY A 40 7.46 18.38 -7.83
N GLU A 41 8.28 18.24 -6.80
CA GLU A 41 9.67 18.73 -6.73
C GLU A 41 10.66 17.56 -6.62
N ASP A 42 11.96 17.87 -6.54
CA ASP A 42 13.02 16.86 -6.38
C ASP A 42 13.08 16.26 -4.97
N GLU A 43 12.40 16.87 -4.00
CA GLU A 43 12.31 16.43 -2.60
C GLU A 43 10.91 15.94 -2.23
N ILE A 44 10.82 15.08 -1.21
CA ILE A 44 9.53 14.57 -0.71
C ILE A 44 8.70 15.67 -0.03
N GLY A 45 7.39 15.61 -0.21
CA GLY A 45 6.43 16.50 0.42
C GLY A 45 5.51 15.80 1.41
N TYR A 46 4.48 16.53 1.84
CA TYR A 46 3.49 16.03 2.79
C TYR A 46 2.77 14.76 2.29
N LEU A 47 2.36 14.75 1.01
CA LEU A 47 1.61 13.63 0.47
C LEU A 47 2.47 12.36 0.34
N ASP A 48 3.77 12.50 0.05
CA ASP A 48 4.72 11.38 0.04
C ASP A 48 4.80 10.71 1.40
N LEU A 49 4.92 11.50 2.47
CA LEU A 49 4.92 10.99 3.85
C LEU A 49 3.59 10.35 4.24
N ALA A 50 2.47 10.97 3.85
CA ALA A 50 1.13 10.46 4.13
C ALA A 50 0.85 9.12 3.41
N LEU A 51 1.44 8.92 2.22
CA LEU A 51 1.29 7.70 1.42
C LEU A 51 2.41 6.69 1.67
N GLY A 52 3.44 7.03 2.45
CA GLY A 52 4.60 6.17 2.70
C GLY A 52 4.28 4.79 3.32
N TRP A 53 3.05 4.59 3.80
CA TRP A 53 2.56 3.26 4.19
C TRP A 53 2.45 2.28 3.01
N ILE A 54 2.28 2.76 1.78
CA ILE A 54 2.12 1.93 0.57
C ILE A 54 3.34 1.02 0.37
N PRO A 55 4.57 1.55 0.18
CA PRO A 55 5.76 0.70 0.09
C PRO A 55 6.08 -0.06 1.39
N LEU A 56 5.58 0.41 2.53
CA LEU A 56 5.87 -0.19 3.83
C LEU A 56 5.11 -1.49 4.09
N CYS A 57 3.84 -1.58 3.68
CA CYS A 57 2.99 -2.71 4.11
C CYS A 57 1.95 -3.20 3.10
N LEU A 58 1.84 -2.60 1.90
CA LEU A 58 0.82 -3.03 0.94
C LEU A 58 1.08 -4.45 0.43
N ASP A 59 2.34 -4.81 0.13
CA ASP A 59 2.73 -6.15 -0.30
C ASP A 59 2.40 -7.21 0.77
N ILE A 60 2.59 -6.86 2.04
CA ILE A 60 2.25 -7.71 3.18
C ILE A 60 0.72 -7.86 3.30
N MET A 61 -0.06 -6.80 3.08
CA MET A 61 -1.53 -6.91 3.07
C MET A 61 -2.02 -7.80 1.92
N GLU A 62 -1.42 -7.70 0.73
CA GLU A 62 -1.69 -8.57 -0.42
C GLU A 62 -1.40 -10.05 -0.07
N GLU A 63 -0.23 -10.32 0.54
CA GLU A 63 0.18 -11.66 0.98
C GLU A 63 -0.78 -12.23 2.03
N VAL A 64 -1.00 -11.52 3.14
CA VAL A 64 -1.85 -11.97 4.27
C VAL A 64 -3.31 -12.10 3.84
N GLY A 65 -3.78 -11.20 2.99
CA GLY A 65 -5.14 -11.19 2.45
C GLY A 65 -5.35 -12.23 1.35
N GLY A 66 -4.28 -12.73 0.72
CA GLY A 66 -4.37 -13.56 -0.47
C GLY A 66 -5.08 -12.83 -1.62
N MET A 67 -4.69 -11.58 -1.88
CA MET A 67 -5.31 -10.71 -2.88
C MET A 67 -4.25 -9.90 -3.64
N LYS A 68 -4.63 -9.31 -4.77
CA LYS A 68 -3.79 -8.37 -5.52
C LYS A 68 -4.53 -7.05 -5.70
N LEU A 69 -3.89 -5.95 -5.28
CA LEU A 69 -4.41 -4.60 -5.34
C LEU A 69 -3.62 -3.72 -6.32
N VAL A 70 -2.29 -3.85 -6.36
CA VAL A 70 -1.42 -3.08 -7.26
C VAL A 70 -0.70 -4.01 -8.21
N ASP A 71 -0.93 -3.79 -9.50
CA ASP A 71 -0.29 -4.48 -10.62
C ASP A 71 0.70 -3.56 -11.35
N ALA A 72 1.82 -4.12 -11.81
CA ALA A 72 2.90 -3.34 -12.38
C ALA A 72 2.59 -2.77 -13.77
N GLU A 73 1.72 -3.42 -14.53
CA GLU A 73 1.28 -2.90 -15.84
C GLU A 73 0.30 -1.75 -15.66
N LYS A 74 -0.51 -1.77 -14.59
CA LYS A 74 -1.54 -0.76 -14.33
C LYS A 74 -1.07 0.46 -13.55
N PHE A 75 -0.08 0.29 -12.66
CA PHE A 75 0.38 1.37 -11.77
C PHE A 75 1.91 1.56 -11.79
N PRO A 76 2.53 1.72 -12.98
CA PRO A 76 3.98 1.80 -13.10
C PRO A 76 4.55 3.02 -12.36
N SER A 77 3.91 4.19 -12.43
CA SER A 77 4.42 5.43 -11.85
C SER A 77 4.34 5.39 -10.31
N LEU A 78 3.26 4.83 -9.77
CA LEU A 78 3.08 4.65 -8.34
C LEU A 78 4.09 3.65 -7.76
N LEU A 79 4.41 2.59 -8.50
CA LEU A 79 5.44 1.63 -8.08
C LEU A 79 6.85 2.22 -8.13
N GLU A 80 7.15 3.00 -9.17
CA GLU A 80 8.42 3.72 -9.26
C GLU A 80 8.57 4.71 -8.11
N TRP A 81 7.52 5.49 -7.81
CA TRP A 81 7.49 6.36 -6.64
C TRP A 81 7.70 5.58 -5.33
N ALA A 82 7.00 4.46 -5.16
CA ALA A 82 7.09 3.64 -3.95
C ALA A 82 8.53 3.12 -3.74
N HIS A 83 9.19 2.69 -4.81
CA HIS A 83 10.61 2.30 -4.79
C HIS A 83 11.52 3.47 -4.42
N ASN A 84 11.37 4.61 -5.10
CA ASN A 84 12.17 5.82 -4.85
C ASN A 84 12.00 6.34 -3.42
N PHE A 85 10.78 6.28 -2.87
CA PHE A 85 10.48 6.69 -1.50
C PHE A 85 11.11 5.74 -0.47
N ALA A 86 11.03 4.43 -0.68
CA ALA A 86 11.60 3.43 0.22
C ALA A 86 13.14 3.45 0.25
N GLU A 87 13.78 3.91 -0.81
CA GLU A 87 15.24 4.02 -0.90
C GLU A 87 15.81 5.31 -0.29
N ILE A 88 14.97 6.24 0.17
CA ILE A 88 15.43 7.42 0.92
C ILE A 88 16.11 6.95 2.21
N PRO A 89 17.38 7.33 2.49
CA PRO A 89 18.14 6.76 3.62
C PRO A 89 17.39 6.82 4.96
N LEU A 90 16.81 7.97 5.29
CA LEU A 90 16.05 8.15 6.53
C LEU A 90 14.81 7.24 6.62
N ILE A 91 14.16 6.97 5.49
CA ILE A 91 12.98 6.09 5.43
C ILE A 91 13.43 4.63 5.53
N LYS A 92 14.43 4.24 4.72
CA LYS A 92 15.00 2.89 4.67
C LYS A 92 15.53 2.42 6.02
N GLU A 93 16.24 3.29 6.75
CA GLU A 93 16.78 2.99 8.08
C GLU A 93 15.70 2.85 9.16
N ARG A 94 14.51 3.41 8.93
CA ARG A 94 13.39 3.39 9.88
C ARG A 94 12.36 2.30 9.58
N PHE A 95 12.45 1.63 8.44
CA PHE A 95 11.55 0.55 8.08
C PHE A 95 11.70 -0.62 9.06
N PRO A 96 10.62 -1.05 9.72
CA PRO A 96 10.65 -2.27 10.51
C PRO A 96 10.98 -3.47 9.61
N PRO A 97 11.60 -4.53 10.17
CA PRO A 97 11.85 -5.75 9.41
C PRO A 97 10.54 -6.30 8.82
N ARG A 98 10.55 -6.67 7.53
CA ARG A 98 9.37 -7.18 6.82
C ARG A 98 8.65 -8.29 7.59
N ASN A 99 9.40 -9.24 8.16
CA ASN A 99 8.84 -10.34 8.94
C ASN A 99 8.10 -9.88 10.21
N ALA A 100 8.56 -8.80 10.85
CA ALA A 100 7.87 -8.24 12.01
C ALA A 100 6.51 -7.63 11.61
N LEU A 101 6.48 -6.91 10.48
CA LEU A 101 5.24 -6.37 9.91
C LEU A 101 4.30 -7.50 9.46
N ALA A 102 4.79 -8.52 8.75
CA ALA A 102 4.00 -9.66 8.33
C ALA A 102 3.35 -10.39 9.51
N ASN A 103 4.11 -10.65 10.57
CA ASN A 103 3.60 -11.23 11.80
C ASN A 103 2.51 -10.36 12.45
N TYR A 104 2.69 -9.04 12.46
CA TYR A 104 1.70 -8.10 12.96
C TYR A 104 0.40 -8.14 12.14
N PHE A 105 0.51 -8.11 10.80
CA PHE A 105 -0.64 -8.15 9.91
C PHE A 105 -1.39 -9.48 9.99
N HIS A 106 -0.69 -10.62 10.02
CA HIS A 106 -1.32 -11.93 10.24
C HIS A 106 -2.13 -11.96 11.54
N LYS A 107 -1.57 -11.44 12.65
CA LYS A 107 -2.27 -11.36 13.93
C LYS A 107 -3.52 -10.49 13.84
N ILE A 108 -3.41 -9.28 13.28
CA ILE A 108 -4.53 -8.35 13.21
C ILE A 108 -5.63 -8.87 12.27
N VAL A 109 -5.28 -9.39 11.10
CA VAL A 109 -6.24 -9.97 10.15
C VAL A 109 -6.94 -11.19 10.77
N GLY A 110 -6.17 -12.08 11.41
CA GLY A 110 -6.72 -13.22 12.15
C GLY A 110 -7.72 -12.81 13.24
N LEU A 111 -7.36 -11.82 14.06
CA LEU A 111 -8.24 -11.28 15.10
C LEU A 111 -9.51 -10.64 14.55
N LYS A 112 -9.45 -10.03 13.35
CA LYS A 112 -10.62 -9.45 12.70
C LYS A 112 -11.54 -10.54 12.16
N ARG A 113 -10.98 -11.58 11.53
CA ARG A 113 -11.74 -12.74 11.04
C ARG A 113 -12.38 -13.54 12.18
N SER A 114 -11.75 -13.63 13.35
CA SER A 114 -12.31 -14.35 14.50
C SER A 114 -13.43 -13.62 15.24
N LYS A 115 -13.63 -12.32 14.98
CA LYS A 115 -14.67 -11.48 15.61
C LYS A 115 -15.85 -11.19 14.69
N LYS A 116 -15.85 -11.78 13.50
CA LYS A 116 -16.97 -11.77 12.56
C LYS A 116 -17.96 -12.88 12.94
#